data_AF-A0A1J3D9F9-F1
#
_entry.id   AF-A0A1J3D9F9-F1
#
_cell.length_a   1.000
_cell.length_b   1.000
_cell.length_c   1.000
_cell.angle_alpha   90.00
_cell.angle_beta   90.00
_cell.angle_gamma   90.00
#
_symmetry.space_group_name_H-M   'P 1'
#
loop_
_entity.id
_entity.type
_entity.pdbx_description
1 polymer ?
#
loop_
_entity_poly.entity_id
_entity_poly.type
_entity_poly.pdbx_seq_one_letter_code
_entity_poly.pdbx_strand_id
1 'polypeptide(L)'
;DEVWKASGVLKSGVHCLALFKEKDEEKEMLNFFSQILAIMEPRDLMDMLSICMPELFECMIDKTQLVQIFATLLQAPKVYKPFADVLVNFLVSSKLDVLKNPDSAATKLVLHLFRCLFGAVSKAPSDFERILQPQVPVIMEACMKNATEVEKPLGYMQLLRTVFRGLTGCKFELLLRDLIPMLLPCLNMLLTMLEGPAGEDMRDLLLELSLTLPARLSSLLPYLPRLMRPLISCLRGSDELVSLGLRT
;
A
#
# COMPACT_ATOMS: atom_id res chain seq x y z
N ASP A 1 -28.29 13.90 9.23
CA ASP A 1 -28.30 15.16 8.46
C ASP A 1 -26.98 15.88 8.40
N GLU A 2 -26.27 16.12 9.51
CA GLU A 2 -25.01 16.89 9.49
C GLU A 2 -23.88 16.19 8.73
N VAL A 3 -23.73 14.86 8.89
CA VAL A 3 -22.76 14.06 8.14
C VAL A 3 -23.02 14.10 6.62
N TRP A 4 -24.29 14.11 6.19
CA TRP A 4 -24.66 14.22 4.78
C TRP A 4 -24.33 15.61 4.21
N LYS A 5 -24.53 16.67 5.01
CA LYS A 5 -24.11 18.03 4.62
C LYS A 5 -22.60 18.15 4.55
N ALA A 6 -21.87 17.59 5.52
CA ALA A 6 -20.40 17.54 5.52
C ALA A 6 -19.85 16.74 4.32
N SER A 7 -20.47 15.61 3.99
CA SER A 7 -20.21 14.85 2.76
C SER A 7 -20.41 15.71 1.51
N GLY A 8 -21.49 16.50 1.44
CA GLY A 8 -21.73 17.44 0.34
C GLY A 8 -20.63 18.50 0.23
N VAL A 9 -20.13 19.02 1.35
CA VAL A 9 -19.00 19.97 1.39
C VAL A 9 -17.70 19.29 0.92
N LEU A 10 -17.45 18.05 1.33
CA LEU A 10 -16.28 17.29 0.88
C LEU A 10 -16.31 17.07 -0.64
N LYS A 11 -17.45 16.58 -1.15
CA LYS A 11 -17.66 16.34 -2.57
C LYS A 11 -17.49 17.63 -3.37
N SER A 12 -18.19 18.69 -2.98
CA SER A 12 -18.13 19.98 -3.68
C SER A 12 -16.74 20.61 -3.57
N GLY A 13 -16.10 20.54 -2.41
CA GLY A 13 -14.74 21.03 -2.18
C GLY A 13 -13.72 20.35 -3.07
N VAL A 14 -13.77 19.02 -3.19
CA VAL A 14 -12.89 18.25 -4.08
C VAL A 14 -13.14 18.58 -5.55
N HIS A 15 -14.41 18.78 -5.95
CA HIS A 15 -14.74 19.21 -7.32
C HIS A 15 -14.27 20.64 -7.61
N CYS A 16 -14.32 21.55 -6.64
CA CYS A 16 -13.80 22.91 -6.77
C CYS A 16 -12.27 22.93 -6.85
N LEU A 17 -11.58 22.17 -5.99
CA LEU A 17 -10.12 22.00 -6.02
C LEU A 17 -9.66 21.45 -7.36
N ALA A 18 -10.47 20.56 -7.94
CA ALA A 18 -10.27 20.04 -9.27
C ALA A 18 -10.31 21.13 -10.38
N LEU A 19 -10.86 22.32 -10.17
CA LEU A 19 -10.96 23.35 -11.23
C LEU A 19 -9.76 24.30 -11.25
N PHE A 20 -8.92 24.30 -10.21
CA PHE A 20 -7.74 25.15 -10.15
C PHE A 20 -6.68 24.73 -11.16
N LYS A 21 -6.09 25.72 -11.85
CA LYS A 21 -5.06 25.52 -12.88
C LYS A 21 -3.70 26.10 -12.50
N GLU A 22 -3.65 26.97 -11.50
CA GLU A 22 -2.40 27.56 -10.99
C GLU A 22 -1.82 26.70 -9.87
N LYS A 23 -0.59 26.22 -10.07
CA LYS A 23 0.01 25.16 -9.25
C LYS A 23 0.29 25.54 -7.79
N ASP A 24 0.69 26.79 -7.53
CA ASP A 24 1.02 27.22 -6.17
C ASP A 24 -0.24 27.46 -5.35
N GLU A 25 -1.26 28.12 -5.92
CA GLU A 25 -2.56 28.32 -5.28
C GLU A 25 -3.28 26.98 -5.03
N GLU A 26 -3.21 26.04 -5.98
CA GLU A 26 -3.79 24.70 -5.83
C GLU A 26 -3.23 23.97 -4.59
N LYS A 27 -1.91 24.03 -4.37
CA LYS A 27 -1.25 23.38 -3.23
C LYS A 27 -1.66 24.01 -1.89
N GLU A 28 -1.76 25.34 -1.82
CA GLU A 28 -2.23 26.02 -0.62
C GLU A 28 -3.69 25.65 -0.31
N MET A 29 -4.54 25.61 -1.33
CA MET A 29 -5.95 25.23 -1.18
C MET A 29 -6.11 23.78 -0.72
N LEU A 30 -5.31 22.84 -1.27
CA LEU A 30 -5.26 21.45 -0.80
C LEU A 30 -4.84 21.38 0.67
N ASN A 31 -3.87 22.18 1.09
CA ASN A 31 -3.43 22.23 2.49
C ASN A 31 -4.53 22.76 3.41
N PHE A 32 -5.18 23.88 3.07
CA PHE A 32 -6.28 24.42 3.87
C PHE A 32 -7.43 23.43 4.00
N PHE A 33 -7.81 22.79 2.89
CA PHE A 33 -8.85 21.78 2.89
C PHE A 33 -8.49 20.57 3.76
N SER A 34 -7.24 20.11 3.69
CA SER A 34 -6.74 19.03 4.54
C SER A 34 -6.76 19.40 6.02
N GLN A 35 -6.43 20.64 6.36
CA GLN A 35 -6.47 21.12 7.75
C GLN A 35 -7.89 21.18 8.31
N ILE A 36 -8.88 21.57 7.49
CA ILE A 36 -10.31 21.54 7.89
C ILE A 36 -10.73 20.10 8.23
N LEU A 37 -10.36 19.13 7.39
CA LEU A 37 -10.65 17.72 7.64
C LEU A 37 -9.91 17.17 8.87
N ALA A 38 -8.68 17.64 9.12
CA ALA A 38 -7.85 17.20 10.24
C ALA A 38 -8.39 17.61 11.62
N ILE A 39 -9.21 18.66 11.70
CA ILE A 39 -9.80 19.13 12.96
C ILE A 39 -11.19 18.55 13.24
N MET A 40 -11.80 17.86 12.27
CA MET A 40 -13.12 17.22 12.44
C MET A 40 -13.12 16.19 13.58
N GLU A 41 -14.32 15.87 14.08
CA GLU A 41 -14.47 14.78 15.03
C GLU A 41 -14.20 13.43 14.32
N PRO A 42 -13.41 12.52 14.92
CA PRO A 42 -13.02 11.25 14.31
C PRO A 42 -14.19 10.42 13.76
N ARG A 43 -15.32 10.39 14.47
CA ARG A 43 -16.51 9.65 14.08
C ARG A 43 -17.16 10.23 12.83
N ASP A 44 -17.39 11.54 12.81
CA ASP A 44 -17.99 12.23 11.68
C ASP A 44 -17.12 12.10 10.42
N LEU A 45 -15.79 12.16 10.59
CA LEU A 45 -14.85 11.94 9.50
C LEU A 45 -14.95 10.51 8.95
N MET A 46 -15.01 9.48 9.81
CA MET A 46 -15.18 8.09 9.36
C MET A 46 -16.48 7.89 8.59
N ASP A 47 -17.59 8.37 9.11
CA ASP A 47 -18.91 8.20 8.49
C ASP A 47 -18.94 8.90 7.13
N MET A 48 -18.45 10.14 7.08
CA MET A 48 -18.36 10.91 5.85
C MET A 48 -17.46 10.23 4.81
N LEU A 49 -16.28 9.79 5.20
CA LEU A 49 -15.32 9.17 4.28
C LEU A 49 -15.78 7.80 3.81
N SER A 50 -16.41 7.00 4.66
CA SER A 50 -16.95 5.69 4.26
C SER A 50 -18.00 5.81 3.17
N ILE A 51 -18.80 6.89 3.18
CA ILE A 51 -19.80 7.18 2.14
C ILE A 51 -19.15 7.75 0.87
N CYS A 52 -18.16 8.64 1.01
CA CYS A 52 -17.61 9.39 -0.12
C CYS A 52 -16.40 8.73 -0.79
N MET A 53 -15.78 7.72 -0.17
CA MET A 53 -14.52 7.13 -0.66
C MET A 53 -14.56 6.68 -2.12
N PRO A 54 -15.65 6.03 -2.62
CA PRO A 54 -15.73 5.65 -4.03
C PRO A 54 -15.64 6.85 -4.98
N GLU A 55 -16.40 7.92 -4.72
CA GLU A 55 -16.39 9.13 -5.57
C GLU A 55 -15.05 9.87 -5.47
N LEU A 56 -14.50 9.99 -4.27
CA LEU A 56 -13.18 10.59 -4.06
C LEU A 56 -12.10 9.84 -4.83
N PHE A 57 -12.19 8.51 -4.88
CA PHE A 57 -11.28 7.68 -5.64
C PHE A 57 -11.35 7.97 -7.14
N GLU A 58 -12.55 8.06 -7.71
CA GLU A 58 -12.70 8.44 -9.13
C GLU A 58 -12.15 9.86 -9.39
N CYS A 59 -12.41 10.82 -8.50
CA CYS A 59 -11.82 12.16 -8.62
C CYS A 59 -10.28 12.13 -8.56
N MET A 60 -9.69 11.27 -7.73
CA MET A 60 -8.23 11.12 -7.62
C MET A 60 -7.60 10.46 -8.85
N ILE A 61 -8.34 9.65 -9.61
CA ILE A 61 -7.88 9.11 -10.90
C ILE A 61 -7.68 10.26 -11.89
N ASP A 62 -8.67 11.17 -11.96
CA ASP A 62 -8.60 12.33 -12.84
C ASP A 62 -7.58 13.36 -12.36
N LYS A 63 -7.44 13.51 -11.03
CA LYS A 63 -6.54 14.49 -10.39
C LYS A 63 -5.75 13.89 -9.24
N THR A 64 -4.55 13.45 -9.57
CA THR A 64 -3.62 12.80 -8.64
C THR A 64 -3.16 13.70 -7.49
N GLN A 65 -3.20 15.03 -7.65
CA GLN A 65 -2.84 15.98 -6.57
C GLN A 65 -3.73 15.85 -5.33
N LEU A 66 -4.99 15.40 -5.50
CA LEU A 66 -5.93 15.18 -4.40
C LEU A 66 -5.43 14.11 -3.41
N VAL A 67 -4.51 13.23 -3.82
CA VAL A 67 -3.87 12.26 -2.91
C VAL A 67 -3.10 12.95 -1.78
N GLN A 68 -2.65 14.20 -1.98
CA GLN A 68 -2.00 14.99 -0.94
C GLN A 68 -2.91 15.22 0.27
N ILE A 69 -4.23 15.28 0.08
CA ILE A 69 -5.19 15.39 1.18
C ILE A 69 -5.08 14.15 2.06
N PHE A 70 -5.07 12.97 1.45
CA PHE A 70 -5.01 11.68 2.13
C PHE A 70 -3.66 11.52 2.83
N ALA A 71 -2.57 11.91 2.16
CA ALA A 71 -1.23 11.92 2.75
C ALA A 71 -1.12 12.85 3.97
N THR A 72 -1.84 13.98 3.97
CA THR A 72 -1.90 14.90 5.12
C THR A 72 -2.73 14.32 6.28
N LEU A 73 -3.88 13.72 5.98
CA LEU A 73 -4.74 13.10 6.99
C LEU A 73 -4.06 11.93 7.70
N LEU A 74 -3.27 11.11 6.98
CA LEU A 74 -2.46 10.03 7.58
C LEU A 74 -1.37 10.55 8.53
N GLN A 75 -1.08 11.84 8.52
CA GLN A 75 -0.10 12.47 9.41
C GLN A 75 -0.76 13.27 10.54
N ALA A 76 -2.06 13.46 10.50
CA ALA A 76 -2.79 14.27 11.47
C ALA A 76 -3.15 13.45 12.73
N PRO A 77 -2.58 13.75 13.91
CA PRO A 77 -2.69 12.89 15.12
C PRO A 77 -4.13 12.60 15.58
N LYS A 78 -5.06 13.53 15.34
CA LYS A 78 -6.47 13.38 15.75
C LYS A 78 -7.23 12.36 14.88
N VAL A 79 -6.87 12.24 13.60
CA VAL A 79 -7.69 11.57 12.59
C VAL A 79 -6.97 10.48 11.80
N TYR A 80 -5.65 10.35 11.90
CA TYR A 80 -4.91 9.37 11.10
C TYR A 80 -5.40 7.93 11.32
N LYS A 81 -5.69 7.55 12.56
CA LYS A 81 -6.10 6.20 12.94
C LYS A 81 -7.45 5.79 12.31
N PRO A 82 -8.55 6.53 12.55
CA PRO A 82 -9.82 6.24 11.89
C PRO A 82 -9.73 6.35 10.37
N PHE A 83 -8.96 7.31 9.85
CA PHE A 83 -8.78 7.47 8.42
C PHE A 83 -8.06 6.28 7.78
N ALA A 84 -6.96 5.82 8.38
CA ALA A 84 -6.19 4.68 7.90
C ALA A 84 -7.04 3.41 7.87
N ASP A 85 -7.89 3.21 8.88
CA ASP A 85 -8.82 2.08 8.95
C ASP A 85 -9.82 2.10 7.78
N VAL A 86 -10.53 3.22 7.56
CA VAL A 86 -11.46 3.35 6.42
C VAL A 86 -10.73 3.18 5.08
N LEU A 87 -9.55 3.79 4.93
CA LEU A 87 -8.78 3.74 3.69
C LEU A 87 -8.32 2.32 3.35
N VAL A 88 -7.70 1.60 4.29
CA VAL A 88 -7.24 0.23 4.02
C VAL A 88 -8.40 -0.71 3.73
N ASN A 89 -9.49 -0.61 4.50
CA ASN A 89 -10.69 -1.43 4.29
C ASN A 89 -11.28 -1.20 2.89
N PHE A 90 -11.39 0.05 2.45
CA PHE A 90 -11.85 0.38 1.11
C PHE A 90 -10.94 -0.18 0.01
N LEU A 91 -9.62 0.00 0.13
CA LEU A 91 -8.66 -0.48 -0.87
C LEU A 91 -8.69 -2.01 -1.00
N VAL A 92 -8.70 -2.72 0.13
CA VAL A 92 -8.69 -4.19 0.18
C VAL A 92 -10.01 -4.78 -0.29
N SER A 93 -11.14 -4.24 0.17
CA SER A 93 -12.46 -4.79 -0.18
C SER A 93 -12.89 -4.49 -1.62
N SER A 94 -12.48 -3.34 -2.18
CA SER A 94 -13.14 -2.80 -3.37
C SER A 94 -12.20 -2.52 -4.55
N LYS A 95 -10.89 -2.42 -4.36
CA LYS A 95 -9.98 -1.90 -5.40
C LYS A 95 -8.80 -2.82 -5.76
N LEU A 96 -8.64 -4.00 -5.15
CA LEU A 96 -7.57 -4.94 -5.51
C LEU A 96 -7.69 -5.49 -6.94
N ASP A 97 -8.90 -5.66 -7.47
CA ASP A 97 -9.11 -6.17 -8.84
C ASP A 97 -8.58 -5.23 -9.93
N VAL A 98 -8.44 -3.93 -9.64
CA VAL A 98 -7.89 -2.94 -10.56
C VAL A 98 -6.42 -3.29 -10.90
N LEU A 99 -5.71 -3.97 -10.01
CA LEU A 99 -4.29 -4.32 -10.20
C LEU A 99 -4.03 -5.31 -11.33
N LYS A 100 -5.09 -5.93 -11.90
CA LYS A 100 -5.01 -6.78 -13.11
C LYS A 100 -4.48 -6.01 -14.32
N ASN A 101 -4.69 -4.69 -14.36
CA ASN A 101 -4.32 -3.83 -15.48
C ASN A 101 -3.19 -2.85 -15.06
N PRO A 102 -1.91 -3.28 -15.04
CA PRO A 102 -0.81 -2.53 -14.42
C PRO A 102 -0.60 -1.12 -14.98
N ASP A 103 -0.96 -0.89 -16.25
CA ASP A 103 -0.75 0.40 -16.92
C ASP A 103 -1.84 1.43 -16.60
N SER A 104 -2.95 1.01 -15.99
CA SER A 104 -4.11 1.86 -15.72
C SER A 104 -3.79 2.95 -14.68
N ALA A 105 -4.41 4.13 -14.86
CA ALA A 105 -4.31 5.22 -13.88
C ALA A 105 -4.82 4.78 -12.49
N ALA A 106 -5.86 3.96 -12.46
CA ALA A 106 -6.43 3.42 -11.24
C ALA A 106 -5.44 2.49 -10.50
N THR A 107 -4.67 1.64 -11.19
CA THR A 107 -3.60 0.84 -10.56
C THR A 107 -2.52 1.72 -9.94
N LYS A 108 -2.06 2.73 -10.68
CA LYS A 108 -1.06 3.69 -10.19
C LYS A 108 -1.55 4.39 -8.93
N LEU A 109 -2.83 4.78 -8.89
CA LEU A 109 -3.46 5.40 -7.73
C LEU A 109 -3.54 4.43 -6.53
N VAL A 110 -4.05 3.20 -6.72
CA VAL A 110 -4.13 2.19 -5.64
C VAL A 110 -2.76 1.94 -5.02
N LEU A 111 -1.73 1.73 -5.85
CA LEU A 111 -0.36 1.54 -5.38
C LEU A 111 0.18 2.79 -4.67
N HIS A 112 -0.19 4.00 -5.11
CA HIS A 112 0.21 5.23 -4.44
C HIS A 112 -0.45 5.37 -3.05
N LEU A 113 -1.75 5.08 -2.94
CA LEU A 113 -2.48 5.13 -1.68
C LEU A 113 -1.95 4.10 -0.66
N PHE A 114 -1.65 2.87 -1.09
CA PHE A 114 -0.98 1.90 -0.24
C PHE A 114 0.40 2.40 0.21
N ARG A 115 1.20 3.02 -0.66
CA ARG A 115 2.50 3.61 -0.27
C ARG A 115 2.33 4.73 0.76
N CYS A 116 1.33 5.60 0.61
CA CYS A 116 1.02 6.62 1.61
C CYS A 116 0.67 5.98 2.96
N LEU A 117 -0.18 4.96 2.95
CA LEU A 117 -0.63 4.26 4.16
C LEU A 117 0.54 3.56 4.87
N PHE A 118 1.32 2.75 4.15
CA PHE A 118 2.49 2.06 4.69
C PHE A 118 3.62 3.03 5.09
N GLY A 119 3.73 4.19 4.44
CA GLY A 119 4.64 5.25 4.83
C GLY A 119 4.31 5.91 6.17
N ALA A 120 3.05 5.85 6.60
CA ALA A 120 2.61 6.36 7.90
C ALA A 120 2.84 5.36 9.06
N VAL A 121 3.05 4.08 8.75
CA VAL A 121 3.17 2.99 9.74
C VAL A 121 4.28 3.24 10.75
N SER A 122 5.44 3.74 10.31
CA SER A 122 6.60 4.00 11.17
C SER A 122 6.34 5.04 12.25
N LYS A 123 5.32 5.90 12.08
CA LYS A 123 4.97 6.96 13.04
C LYS A 123 4.16 6.44 14.23
N ALA A 124 3.35 5.40 14.03
CA ALA A 124 2.53 4.81 15.08
C ALA A 124 2.41 3.27 14.93
N PRO A 125 3.50 2.49 15.06
CA PRO A 125 3.51 1.08 14.71
C PRO A 125 2.45 0.26 15.46
N SER A 126 2.24 0.49 16.75
CA SER A 126 1.26 -0.27 17.55
C SER A 126 -0.19 -0.09 17.09
N ASP A 127 -0.55 1.12 16.63
CA ASP A 127 -1.89 1.38 16.10
C ASP A 127 -2.06 0.77 14.71
N PHE A 128 -1.05 0.92 13.85
CA PHE A 128 -1.06 0.33 12.52
C PHE A 128 -1.01 -1.20 12.53
N GLU A 129 -0.34 -1.83 13.50
CA GLU A 129 -0.34 -3.29 13.64
C GLU A 129 -1.78 -3.81 13.76
N ARG A 130 -2.61 -3.17 14.59
CA ARG A 130 -4.01 -3.56 14.80
C ARG A 130 -4.87 -3.33 13.56
N ILE A 131 -4.66 -2.22 12.86
CA ILE A 131 -5.39 -1.88 11.63
C ILE A 131 -5.01 -2.84 10.49
N LEU A 132 -3.72 -3.17 10.36
CA LEU A 132 -3.18 -3.95 9.25
C LEU A 132 -3.31 -5.47 9.46
N GLN A 133 -3.38 -5.95 10.71
CA GLN A 133 -3.45 -7.37 11.04
C GLN A 133 -4.55 -8.14 10.27
N PRO A 134 -5.81 -7.67 10.19
CA PRO A 134 -6.83 -8.36 9.39
C PRO A 134 -6.64 -8.19 7.88
N GLN A 135 -5.93 -7.15 7.44
CA GLN A 135 -5.87 -6.74 6.03
C GLN A 135 -4.69 -7.37 5.27
N VAL A 136 -3.52 -7.42 5.89
CA VAL A 136 -2.28 -7.90 5.24
C VAL A 136 -2.39 -9.35 4.77
N PRO A 137 -2.96 -10.30 5.55
CA PRO A 137 -3.18 -11.66 5.06
C PRO A 137 -4.04 -11.70 3.79
N VAL A 138 -5.14 -10.94 3.77
CA VAL A 138 -6.05 -10.85 2.61
C VAL A 138 -5.33 -10.26 1.39
N ILE A 139 -4.54 -9.20 1.59
CA ILE A 139 -3.73 -8.60 0.52
C ILE A 139 -2.74 -9.64 -0.04
N MET A 140 -1.99 -10.33 0.83
CA MET A 140 -1.00 -11.31 0.41
C MET A 140 -1.65 -12.47 -0.33
N GLU A 141 -2.78 -13.00 0.15
CA GLU A 141 -3.53 -14.05 -0.52
C GLU A 141 -4.01 -13.61 -1.91
N ALA A 142 -4.60 -12.42 -2.01
CA ALA A 142 -5.05 -11.86 -3.28
C ALA A 142 -3.89 -11.68 -4.27
N CYS A 143 -2.76 -11.13 -3.82
CA CYS A 143 -1.57 -10.98 -4.65
C CYS A 143 -0.99 -12.32 -5.08
N MET A 144 -0.91 -13.31 -4.18
CA MET A 144 -0.37 -14.64 -4.49
C MET A 144 -1.24 -15.38 -5.51
N LYS A 145 -2.56 -15.34 -5.34
CA LYS A 145 -3.51 -15.92 -6.28
C LYS A 145 -3.35 -15.32 -7.68
N ASN A 146 -3.42 -14.00 -7.77
CA ASN A 146 -3.39 -13.30 -9.05
C ASN A 146 -1.99 -13.27 -9.70
N ALA A 147 -0.93 -13.58 -8.97
CA ALA A 147 0.42 -13.72 -9.52
C ALA A 147 0.52 -14.81 -10.60
N THR A 148 -0.34 -15.82 -10.52
CA THR A 148 -0.34 -16.98 -11.41
C THR A 148 -1.53 -17.00 -12.37
N GLU A 149 -2.62 -16.30 -12.04
CA GLU A 149 -3.86 -16.30 -12.82
C GLU A 149 -3.94 -15.17 -13.87
N VAL A 150 -3.20 -14.07 -13.65
CA VAL A 150 -3.27 -12.86 -14.50
C VAL A 150 -2.10 -12.82 -15.47
N GLU A 151 -2.35 -12.43 -16.72
CA GLU A 151 -1.34 -12.34 -17.78
C GLU A 151 -0.17 -11.41 -17.41
N LYS A 152 -0.45 -10.28 -16.77
CA LYS A 152 0.54 -9.28 -16.34
C LYS A 152 0.44 -9.02 -14.83
N PRO A 153 1.11 -9.81 -13.98
CA PRO A 153 0.98 -9.72 -12.52
C PRO A 153 1.74 -8.57 -11.86
N LEU A 154 2.32 -7.65 -12.64
CA LEU A 154 3.20 -6.58 -12.15
C LEU A 154 2.54 -5.70 -11.08
N GLY A 155 1.25 -5.36 -11.24
CA GLY A 155 0.51 -4.56 -10.27
C GLY A 155 0.44 -5.21 -8.89
N TYR A 156 0.18 -6.51 -8.84
CA TYR A 156 0.16 -7.29 -7.59
C TYR A 156 1.55 -7.44 -6.96
N MET A 157 2.60 -7.61 -7.77
CA MET A 157 3.97 -7.70 -7.24
C MET A 157 4.45 -6.37 -6.64
N GLN A 158 4.08 -5.23 -7.25
CA GLN A 158 4.37 -3.91 -6.68
C GLN A 158 3.60 -3.66 -5.38
N LEU A 159 2.38 -4.19 -5.24
CA LEU A 159 1.65 -4.14 -3.98
C LEU A 159 2.36 -4.98 -2.90
N LEU A 160 2.76 -6.22 -3.21
CA LEU A 160 3.56 -7.04 -2.28
C LEU A 160 4.83 -6.31 -1.84
N ARG A 161 5.54 -5.65 -2.77
CA ARG A 161 6.75 -4.88 -2.44
C ARG A 161 6.44 -3.76 -1.46
N THR A 162 5.34 -3.05 -1.70
CA THR A 162 4.88 -1.96 -0.82
C THR A 162 4.56 -2.48 0.59
N VAL A 163 3.86 -3.61 0.69
CA VAL A 163 3.56 -4.27 1.98
C VAL A 163 4.86 -4.70 2.66
N PHE A 164 5.73 -5.46 1.99
CA PHE A 164 6.96 -6.00 2.58
C PHE A 164 7.88 -4.89 3.10
N ARG A 165 8.07 -3.83 2.29
CA ARG A 165 8.82 -2.64 2.72
C ARG A 165 8.17 -1.95 3.91
N GLY A 166 6.84 -1.81 3.90
CA GLY A 166 6.10 -1.16 4.98
C GLY A 166 6.13 -1.94 6.31
N LEU A 167 6.29 -3.26 6.26
CA LEU A 167 6.46 -4.11 7.44
C LEU A 167 7.92 -4.21 7.89
N THR A 168 8.87 -3.96 6.99
CA THR A 168 10.30 -4.01 7.30
C THR A 168 10.68 -2.94 8.34
N GLY A 169 11.44 -3.33 9.36
CA GLY A 169 11.90 -2.41 10.40
C GLY A 169 10.88 -2.10 11.50
N CYS A 170 9.62 -2.53 11.36
CA CYS A 170 8.61 -2.44 12.42
C CYS A 170 8.68 -3.66 13.34
N LYS A 171 8.58 -3.43 14.66
CA LYS A 171 8.58 -4.50 15.67
C LYS A 171 7.17 -5.10 15.83
N PHE A 172 6.62 -5.64 14.76
CA PHE A 172 5.33 -6.33 14.79
C PHE A 172 5.47 -7.73 15.38
N GLU A 173 4.50 -8.12 16.21
CA GLU A 173 4.44 -9.42 16.84
C GLU A 173 3.27 -10.24 16.33
N LEU A 174 2.05 -9.69 16.49
CA LEU A 174 0.81 -10.37 16.15
C LEU A 174 0.70 -10.50 14.63
N LEU A 175 0.99 -9.41 13.91
CA LEU A 175 0.90 -9.41 12.46
C LEU A 175 1.87 -10.41 11.84
N LEU A 176 3.16 -10.37 12.21
CA LEU A 176 4.15 -11.32 11.67
C LEU A 176 3.84 -12.77 12.02
N ARG A 177 3.26 -13.03 13.19
CA ARG A 177 2.82 -14.38 13.58
C ARG A 177 1.74 -14.90 12.65
N ASP A 178 0.76 -14.07 12.30
CA ASP A 178 -0.36 -14.46 11.45
C ASP A 178 0.08 -14.67 9.99
N LEU A 179 1.22 -14.10 9.56
CA LEU A 179 1.79 -14.33 8.22
C LEU A 179 2.59 -15.64 8.09
N ILE A 180 2.99 -16.28 9.20
CA ILE A 180 3.84 -17.49 9.18
C ILE A 180 3.33 -18.57 8.20
N PRO A 181 2.03 -18.94 8.18
CA PRO A 181 1.52 -19.98 7.28
C PRO A 181 1.67 -19.64 5.80
N MET A 182 1.73 -18.35 5.45
CA MET A 182 1.81 -17.87 4.07
C MET A 182 3.26 -17.70 3.57
N LEU A 183 4.26 -17.71 4.46
CA LEU A 183 5.66 -17.45 4.08
C LEU A 183 6.17 -18.47 3.06
N LEU A 184 5.96 -19.76 3.31
CA LEU A 184 6.42 -20.82 2.41
C LEU A 184 5.68 -20.82 1.06
N PRO A 185 4.33 -20.75 1.00
CA PRO A 185 3.61 -20.57 -0.25
C PRO A 185 4.07 -19.33 -1.04
N CYS A 186 4.25 -18.20 -0.37
CA CYS A 186 4.70 -16.96 -1.00
C CYS A 186 6.11 -17.12 -1.59
N LEU A 187 7.05 -17.68 -0.82
CA LEU A 187 8.41 -17.95 -1.29
C LEU A 187 8.41 -18.93 -2.47
N ASN A 188 7.62 -20.00 -2.42
CA ASN A 188 7.49 -20.97 -3.53
C ASN A 188 7.05 -20.27 -4.81
N MET A 189 6.00 -19.44 -4.72
CA MET A 189 5.49 -18.68 -5.84
C MET A 189 6.57 -17.76 -6.43
N LEU A 190 7.24 -16.95 -5.59
CA LEU A 190 8.28 -16.02 -6.04
C LEU A 190 9.45 -16.74 -6.74
N LEU A 191 9.92 -17.85 -6.17
CA LEU A 191 11.00 -18.64 -6.75
C LEU A 191 10.60 -19.27 -8.08
N THR A 192 9.37 -19.78 -8.18
CA THR A 192 8.86 -20.37 -9.43
C THR A 192 8.75 -19.31 -10.53
N MET A 193 8.28 -18.10 -10.20
CA MET A 193 8.23 -17.00 -11.15
C MET A 193 9.62 -16.54 -11.60
N LEU A 194 10.61 -16.59 -10.70
CA LEU A 194 12.00 -16.22 -10.99
C LEU A 194 12.69 -17.20 -11.95
N GLU A 195 12.30 -18.47 -11.93
CA GLU A 195 12.76 -19.49 -12.88
C GLU A 195 12.08 -19.38 -14.25
N GLY A 196 10.96 -18.66 -14.34
CA GLY A 196 10.21 -18.44 -15.58
C GLY A 196 10.78 -17.32 -16.48
N PRO A 197 10.18 -17.12 -17.67
CA PRO A 197 10.56 -16.05 -18.59
C PRO A 197 10.05 -14.69 -18.09
N ALA A 198 10.77 -14.10 -17.14
CA ALA A 198 10.52 -12.75 -16.65
C ALA A 198 11.46 -11.73 -17.33
N GLY A 199 10.94 -10.56 -17.70
CA GLY A 199 11.78 -9.42 -18.11
C GLY A 199 12.65 -8.93 -16.95
N GLU A 200 13.72 -8.18 -17.24
CA GLU A 200 14.72 -7.75 -16.25
C GLU A 200 14.09 -7.01 -15.06
N ASP A 201 13.22 -6.02 -15.30
CA ASP A 201 12.55 -5.26 -14.22
C ASP A 201 11.71 -6.16 -13.28
N MET A 202 11.05 -7.17 -13.85
CA MET A 202 10.25 -8.12 -13.08
C MET A 202 11.15 -9.07 -12.28
N ARG A 203 12.29 -9.47 -12.85
CA ARG A 203 13.29 -10.32 -12.19
C ARG A 203 13.86 -9.60 -10.96
N ASP A 204 14.25 -8.34 -11.09
CA ASP A 204 14.77 -7.53 -9.98
C ASP A 204 13.75 -7.39 -8.86
N LEU A 205 12.48 -7.16 -9.21
CA LEU A 205 11.37 -7.10 -8.26
C LEU A 205 11.18 -8.43 -7.51
N LEU A 206 11.19 -9.57 -8.22
CA LEU A 206 11.03 -10.89 -7.60
C LEU A 206 12.19 -11.25 -6.67
N LEU A 207 13.41 -10.86 -7.04
CA LEU A 207 14.60 -11.00 -6.22
C LEU A 207 14.48 -10.19 -4.92
N GLU A 208 14.09 -8.92 -5.03
CA GLU A 208 13.83 -8.07 -3.86
C GLU A 208 12.77 -8.69 -2.95
N LEU A 209 11.62 -9.10 -3.50
CA LEU A 209 10.53 -9.71 -2.74
C LEU A 209 10.96 -10.98 -2.01
N SER A 210 11.78 -11.81 -2.66
CA SER A 210 12.27 -13.07 -2.07
C SER A 210 13.14 -12.83 -0.84
N LEU A 211 13.96 -11.77 -0.86
CA LEU A 211 14.88 -11.43 0.24
C LEU A 211 14.25 -10.51 1.30
N THR A 212 13.09 -9.91 1.03
CA THR A 212 12.42 -8.96 1.94
C THR A 212 11.13 -9.52 2.54
N LEU A 213 10.96 -10.85 2.55
CA LEU A 213 9.80 -11.52 3.15
C LEU A 213 9.56 -11.03 4.59
N PRO A 214 8.32 -10.62 4.94
CA PRO A 214 8.02 -10.06 6.25
C PRO A 214 7.94 -11.17 7.29
N ALA A 215 9.08 -11.48 7.91
CA ALA A 215 9.18 -12.54 8.90
C ALA A 215 10.30 -12.27 9.90
N ARG A 216 10.18 -12.87 11.09
CA ARG A 216 11.30 -12.94 12.03
C ARG A 216 12.38 -13.86 11.46
N LEU A 217 13.65 -13.55 11.74
CA LEU A 217 14.77 -14.38 11.28
C LEU A 217 14.61 -15.86 11.71
N SER A 218 14.15 -16.10 12.94
CA SER A 218 13.87 -17.44 13.45
C SER A 218 12.84 -18.21 12.60
N SER A 219 11.84 -17.52 12.06
CA SER A 219 10.84 -18.10 11.17
C SER A 219 11.36 -18.32 9.74
N LEU A 220 12.42 -17.60 9.34
CA LEU A 220 13.06 -17.75 8.03
C LEU A 220 14.16 -18.82 7.99
N LEU A 221 14.71 -19.23 9.14
CA LEU A 221 15.77 -20.24 9.23
C LEU A 221 15.52 -21.50 8.37
N PRO A 222 14.32 -22.11 8.36
CA PRO A 222 14.06 -23.30 7.55
C PRO A 222 14.15 -23.05 6.03
N TYR A 223 14.04 -21.79 5.60
CA TYR A 223 13.98 -21.40 4.20
C TYR A 223 15.30 -20.84 3.67
N LEU A 224 16.28 -20.56 4.53
CA LEU A 224 17.58 -19.99 4.15
C LEU A 224 18.27 -20.73 2.98
N PRO A 225 18.32 -22.08 2.93
CA PRO A 225 18.97 -22.78 1.82
C PRO A 225 18.36 -22.42 0.46
N ARG A 226 17.07 -22.08 0.42
CA ARG A 226 16.34 -21.71 -0.79
C ARG A 226 16.54 -20.26 -1.18
N LEU A 227 16.84 -19.39 -0.21
CA LEU A 227 17.14 -17.97 -0.43
C LEU A 227 18.57 -17.74 -0.97
N MET A 228 19.47 -18.72 -0.85
CA MET A 228 20.84 -18.61 -1.35
C MET A 228 20.91 -18.33 -2.87
N ARG A 229 20.03 -18.93 -3.67
CA ARG A 229 20.00 -18.70 -5.13
C ARG A 229 19.56 -17.27 -5.48
N PRO A 230 18.43 -16.76 -4.94
CA PRO A 230 18.08 -15.34 -5.06
C PRO A 230 19.20 -14.41 -4.55
N LEU A 231 19.81 -14.72 -3.42
CA LEU A 231 20.87 -13.90 -2.83
C LEU A 231 22.08 -13.75 -3.77
N ILE A 232 22.58 -14.86 -4.32
CA ILE A 232 23.67 -14.83 -5.30
C ILE A 232 23.26 -14.06 -6.56
N SER A 233 22.00 -14.18 -6.98
CA SER A 233 21.47 -13.47 -8.14
C SER A 233 21.40 -11.96 -7.90
N CYS A 234 21.01 -11.51 -6.70
CA CYS A 234 21.02 -10.09 -6.31
C CYS A 234 22.42 -9.48 -6.38
N LEU A 235 23.45 -10.22 -5.95
CA LEU A 235 24.83 -9.75 -5.98
C LEU A 235 25.40 -9.54 -7.40
N ARG A 236 24.68 -9.99 -8.42
CA ARG A 236 25.02 -9.79 -9.85
C ARG A 236 24.06 -8.82 -10.54
N GLY A 237 23.11 -8.24 -9.81
CA GLY A 237 22.10 -7.34 -10.33
C GLY A 237 22.54 -5.88 -10.27
N SER A 238 21.54 -4.99 -10.23
CA SER A 238 21.71 -3.55 -10.04
C SER A 238 22.33 -3.18 -8.68
N ASP A 239 22.89 -1.97 -8.57
CA ASP A 239 23.51 -1.49 -7.32
C ASP A 239 22.56 -1.56 -6.11
N GLU A 240 21.26 -1.32 -6.32
CA GLU A 240 20.24 -1.44 -5.27
C GLU A 240 20.09 -2.89 -4.78
N LEU A 241 20.11 -3.86 -5.70
CA LEU A 241 20.03 -5.29 -5.36
C LEU A 241 21.31 -5.80 -4.69
N VAL A 242 22.46 -5.30 -5.11
CA VAL A 242 23.73 -5.61 -4.44
C VAL A 242 23.70 -5.11 -3.00
N SER A 243 23.27 -3.86 -2.78
CA SER A 243 23.11 -3.30 -1.43
C SER A 243 22.14 -4.12 -0.57
N LEU A 244 21.02 -4.55 -1.14
CA LEU A 244 20.06 -5.43 -0.46
C LEU A 244 20.69 -6.78 -0.09
N GLY A 245 21.40 -7.42 -1.04
CA GLY A 245 22.04 -8.71 -0.84
C GLY A 245 23.13 -8.67 0.21
N LEU A 246 23.92 -7.60 0.29
CA LEU A 246 24.95 -7.43 1.32
C LEU A 246 24.38 -7.17 2.72
N ARG A 247 23.15 -6.62 2.80
CA ARG A 247 22.46 -6.37 4.07
C ARG A 247 21.74 -7.62 4.62
N THR A 248 21.33 -8.53 3.74
CA THR A 248 20.52 -9.71 4.05
C THR A 248 21.38 -10.84 4.59
#